data_AF-A0AAP0GTB5-F1
#
_entry.id   AF-A0AAP0GTB5-F1
#
_cell.length_a   1.000
_cell.length_b   1.000
_cell.length_c   1.000
_cell.angle_alpha   90.00
_cell.angle_beta   90.00
_cell.angle_gamma   90.00
#
_symmetry.space_group_name_H-M   'P 1'
#
loop_
_entity.id
_entity.type
_entity.pdbx_description
1 polymer ?
#
loop_
_entity_poly.entity_id
_entity_poly.type
_entity_poly.pdbx_seq_one_letter_code
_entity_poly.pdbx_strand_id
1 'polypeptide(L)'
;MELRFSVSVSRYYHHWGKSGKHTDTNVVAFRKWLKKYAGGQVDWGSTKFNGSLPPSLPREQLLDRYRSHVVNCSSCNGAYKSLNALQLSLHVYSVALIAIMAVTKSGMISVAASNTLAGFAILCFVGSKLLSHFIYKNFHFHDYNHAFK
;
A
#
# COMPACT_ATOMS: atom_id res chain seq x y z
N MET A 1 -39.72 7.10 -15.83
CA MET A 1 -38.99 5.83 -15.60
C MET A 1 -38.09 5.89 -14.38
N GLU A 2 -37.51 7.05 -14.05
CA GLU A 2 -36.63 7.27 -12.89
C GLU A 2 -37.31 7.09 -11.51
N LEU A 3 -38.58 7.50 -11.37
CA LEU A 3 -39.30 7.39 -10.09
C LEU A 3 -39.51 5.94 -9.61
N ARG A 4 -39.61 4.97 -10.53
CA ARG A 4 -39.73 3.54 -10.16
C ARG A 4 -38.42 2.93 -9.70
N PHE A 5 -37.28 3.48 -10.12
CA PHE A 5 -35.96 3.01 -9.72
C PHE A 5 -35.68 3.41 -8.27
N SER A 6 -35.98 4.67 -7.90
CA SER A 6 -35.78 5.19 -6.54
C SER A 6 -36.62 4.46 -5.49
N VAL A 7 -37.90 4.19 -5.80
CA VAL A 7 -38.83 3.51 -4.87
C VAL A 7 -38.44 2.04 -4.63
N SER A 8 -37.90 1.35 -5.64
CA SER A 8 -37.46 -0.05 -5.50
C SER A 8 -36.20 -0.19 -4.66
N VAL A 9 -35.28 0.78 -4.73
CA VAL A 9 -34.06 0.78 -3.92
C VAL A 9 -34.41 1.10 -2.46
N SER A 10 -35.22 2.13 -2.20
CA SER A 10 -35.59 2.54 -0.85
C SER A 10 -36.35 1.47 -0.06
N ARG A 11 -37.22 0.68 -0.70
CA ARG A 11 -37.97 -0.40 -0.03
C ARG A 11 -37.09 -1.61 0.32
N TYR A 12 -35.99 -1.82 -0.40
CA TYR A 12 -35.05 -2.92 -0.14
C TYR A 12 -34.12 -2.64 1.05
N TYR A 13 -33.85 -1.37 1.38
CA TYR A 13 -33.00 -1.01 2.52
C TYR A 13 -33.64 -1.33 3.88
N HIS A 14 -34.97 -1.25 4.01
CA HIS A 14 -35.65 -1.43 5.30
C HIS A 14 -35.71 -2.88 5.82
N HIS A 15 -35.52 -3.89 4.96
CA HIS A 15 -35.59 -5.30 5.36
C HIS A 15 -34.23 -5.92 5.75
N TRP A 16 -33.10 -5.28 5.41
CA TRP A 16 -31.75 -5.84 5.53
C TRP A 16 -30.88 -5.15 6.61
N GLY A 17 -31.50 -4.46 7.57
CA GLY A 17 -30.82 -3.67 8.59
C GLY A 17 -30.05 -4.45 9.67
N LYS A 18 -29.86 -5.77 9.55
CA LYS A 18 -29.11 -6.56 10.54
C LYS A 18 -28.26 -7.63 9.86
N SER A 19 -26.94 -7.43 9.89
CA SER A 19 -25.84 -8.32 9.49
C SER A 19 -25.29 -8.14 8.07
N GLY A 20 -24.16 -7.44 7.98
CA GLY A 20 -23.36 -7.26 6.76
C GLY A 20 -22.84 -5.83 6.66
N LYS A 21 -21.53 -5.64 6.56
CA LYS A 21 -20.92 -4.31 6.45
C LYS A 21 -21.56 -3.56 5.27
N HIS A 22 -21.92 -2.29 5.46
CA HIS A 22 -22.64 -1.47 4.47
C HIS A 22 -21.99 -1.44 3.06
N THR A 23 -20.69 -1.74 2.96
CA THR A 23 -19.95 -1.85 1.70
C THR A 23 -20.36 -3.04 0.84
N ASP A 24 -20.71 -4.16 1.46
CA ASP A 24 -21.01 -5.40 0.74
C ASP A 24 -22.46 -5.42 0.23
N THR A 25 -23.33 -4.60 0.82
CA THR A 25 -24.73 -4.45 0.42
C THR A 25 -24.87 -4.01 -1.04
N ASN A 26 -24.02 -3.08 -1.49
CA ASN A 26 -24.03 -2.60 -2.87
C ASN A 26 -23.63 -3.67 -3.87
N VAL A 27 -22.66 -4.53 -3.52
CA VAL A 27 -22.25 -5.68 -4.35
C VAL A 27 -23.40 -6.67 -4.52
N VAL A 28 -24.11 -6.99 -3.43
CA VAL A 28 -25.27 -7.89 -3.46
C VAL A 28 -26.41 -7.29 -4.27
N ALA A 29 -26.70 -5.99 -4.08
CA ALA A 29 -27.72 -5.28 -4.85
C ALA A 29 -27.41 -5.27 -6.35
N PHE A 30 -26.15 -4.97 -6.72
CA PHE A 30 -25.70 -5.01 -8.10
C PHE A 30 -25.85 -6.41 -8.72
N ARG A 31 -25.44 -7.47 -8.02
CA ARG A 31 -25.61 -8.86 -8.49
C ARG A 31 -27.07 -9.22 -8.72
N LYS A 32 -27.97 -8.81 -7.81
CA LYS A 32 -29.43 -9.03 -7.96
C LYS A 32 -29.98 -8.24 -9.15
N TRP A 33 -29.54 -7.00 -9.35
CA TRP A 33 -29.91 -6.19 -10.51
C TRP A 33 -29.44 -6.84 -11.82
N LEU A 34 -28.18 -7.28 -11.88
CA LEU A 34 -27.60 -7.92 -13.06
C LEU A 34 -28.37 -9.20 -13.44
N LYS A 35 -28.70 -10.03 -12.44
CA LYS A 35 -29.52 -11.22 -12.66
C LYS A 35 -30.92 -10.88 -13.18
N LYS A 36 -31.55 -9.86 -12.60
CA LYS A 36 -32.94 -9.49 -12.90
C LYS A 36 -33.10 -8.82 -14.27
N TYR A 37 -32.16 -7.95 -14.65
CA TYR A 37 -32.33 -7.06 -15.80
C TYR A 37 -31.35 -7.33 -16.95
N ALA A 38 -30.22 -8.00 -16.70
CA ALA A 38 -29.21 -8.31 -17.72
C ALA A 38 -29.07 -9.83 -17.96
N GLY A 39 -30.01 -10.65 -17.45
CA GLY A 39 -29.93 -12.12 -17.57
C GLY A 39 -28.74 -12.74 -16.83
N GLY A 40 -28.09 -11.99 -15.92
CA GLY A 40 -26.90 -12.44 -15.20
C GLY A 40 -25.59 -12.33 -15.98
N GLN A 41 -25.62 -11.74 -17.18
CA GLN A 41 -24.45 -11.56 -18.04
C GLN A 41 -24.35 -10.12 -18.54
N VAL A 42 -23.16 -9.71 -18.97
CA VAL A 42 -22.94 -8.44 -19.67
C VAL A 42 -22.72 -8.79 -21.13
N ASP A 43 -23.57 -8.28 -22.03
CA ASP A 43 -23.29 -8.36 -23.47
C ASP A 43 -22.19 -7.36 -23.79
N TRP A 44 -20.96 -7.86 -23.87
CA TRP A 44 -19.78 -7.06 -24.18
C TRP A 44 -19.74 -6.59 -25.65
N GLY A 45 -20.73 -6.95 -26.47
CA GLY A 45 -20.77 -6.61 -27.88
C GLY A 45 -19.70 -7.38 -28.65
N SER A 46 -20.07 -8.58 -29.12
CA SER A 46 -19.21 -9.48 -29.90
C SER A 46 -18.58 -8.86 -31.16
N THR A 47 -19.07 -7.70 -31.60
CA THR A 47 -18.64 -6.99 -32.82
C THR A 47 -17.73 -5.79 -32.57
N LYS A 48 -17.58 -5.29 -31.33
CA LYS A 48 -16.83 -4.04 -31.06
C LYS A 48 -15.47 -4.22 -30.37
N PHE A 49 -15.19 -5.40 -29.82
CA PHE A 49 -13.92 -5.70 -29.14
C PHE A 49 -13.32 -6.96 -29.75
N ASN A 50 -12.12 -6.87 -30.35
CA ASN A 50 -11.48 -8.04 -30.99
C ASN A 50 -10.89 -9.05 -29.96
N GLY A 51 -11.11 -8.83 -28.67
CA GLY A 51 -10.56 -9.66 -27.58
C GLY A 51 -9.08 -9.41 -27.27
N SER A 52 -8.36 -8.65 -28.11
CA SER A 52 -6.98 -8.25 -27.84
C SER A 52 -6.98 -7.10 -26.83
N LEU A 53 -6.53 -7.42 -25.61
CA LEU A 53 -6.19 -6.41 -24.62
C LEU A 53 -4.87 -5.73 -25.04
N PRO A 54 -4.72 -4.43 -24.79
CA PRO A 54 -3.41 -3.80 -24.89
C PRO A 54 -2.43 -4.54 -23.96
N PRO A 55 -1.13 -4.54 -24.29
CA PRO A 55 -0.13 -5.20 -23.47
C PRO A 55 -0.24 -4.70 -22.02
N SER A 56 -0.35 -5.63 -21.09
CA SER A 56 -0.40 -5.33 -19.66
C SER A 56 0.83 -4.52 -19.30
N LEU A 57 0.62 -3.40 -18.60
CA LEU A 57 1.71 -2.71 -17.94
C LEU A 57 2.42 -3.69 -16.97
N PRO A 58 3.70 -3.45 -16.65
CA PRO A 58 4.41 -4.23 -15.63
C PRO A 58 3.60 -4.26 -14.32
N ARG A 59 3.58 -5.41 -13.63
CA ARG A 59 2.81 -5.57 -12.38
C ARG A 59 3.15 -4.50 -11.35
N GLU A 60 4.41 -4.08 -11.29
CA GLU A 60 4.87 -3.05 -10.36
C GLU A 60 4.18 -1.71 -10.59
N GLN A 61 3.88 -1.35 -11.84
CA GLN A 61 3.14 -0.14 -12.17
C GLN A 61 1.63 -0.30 -11.91
N LEU A 62 1.06 -1.47 -12.24
CA LEU A 62 -0.36 -1.74 -12.03
C LEU A 62 -0.74 -1.81 -10.54
N LEU A 63 0.16 -2.35 -9.72
CA LEU A 63 -0.05 -2.56 -8.29
C LEU A 63 0.71 -1.52 -7.44
N ASP A 64 1.01 -0.35 -8.02
CA ASP A 64 1.62 0.75 -7.29
C ASP A 64 0.61 1.37 -6.32
N ARG A 65 0.75 1.01 -5.05
CA ARG A 65 -0.06 1.52 -3.95
C ARG A 65 0.25 2.98 -3.65
N TYR A 66 1.48 3.43 -3.94
CA TYR A 66 1.91 4.78 -3.61
C TYR A 66 1.07 5.80 -4.38
N ARG A 67 1.00 5.62 -5.70
CA ARG A 67 0.22 6.48 -6.60
C ARG A 67 -1.28 6.33 -6.42
N SER A 68 -1.76 5.10 -6.25
CA SER A 68 -3.20 4.84 -6.18
C SER A 68 -3.83 5.26 -4.86
N HIS A 69 -3.06 5.25 -3.75
CA HIS A 69 -3.60 5.44 -2.41
C HIS A 69 -2.77 6.38 -1.53
N VAL A 70 -1.46 6.12 -1.38
CA VAL A 70 -0.63 6.80 -0.36
C VAL A 70 -0.61 8.31 -0.59
N VAL A 71 -0.43 8.77 -1.82
CA VAL A 71 -0.39 10.21 -2.14
C VAL A 71 -1.71 10.94 -1.89
N ASN A 72 -2.84 10.23 -1.99
CA ASN A 72 -4.19 10.79 -1.84
C ASN A 72 -4.73 10.68 -0.41
N CYS A 73 -4.09 9.85 0.43
CA CYS A 73 -4.49 9.62 1.82
C CYS A 73 -3.56 10.38 2.76
N SER A 74 -4.09 11.37 3.50
CA SER A 74 -3.28 12.21 4.41
C SER A 74 -2.55 11.40 5.49
N SER A 75 -3.22 10.40 6.08
CA SER A 75 -2.64 9.54 7.12
C SER A 75 -1.47 8.69 6.57
N CYS A 76 -1.67 8.01 5.45
CA CYS A 76 -0.63 7.20 4.84
C CYS A 76 0.53 8.05 4.28
N ASN A 77 0.23 9.20 3.68
CA ASN A 77 1.25 10.13 3.21
C ASN A 77 2.09 10.68 4.37
N GLY A 78 1.44 11.04 5.49
CA GLY A 78 2.12 11.48 6.70
C GLY A 78 3.06 10.42 7.25
N ALA A 79 2.58 9.18 7.38
CA ALA A 79 3.40 8.04 7.81
C ALA A 79 4.56 7.76 6.84
N TYR A 80 4.31 7.79 5.52
CA TYR A 80 5.36 7.60 4.52
C TYR A 80 6.47 8.66 4.65
N LYS A 81 6.12 9.94 4.80
CA LYS A 81 7.08 11.02 4.97
C LYS A 81 7.88 10.88 6.27
N SER A 82 7.22 10.57 7.39
CA SER A 82 7.91 10.42 8.68
C SER A 82 8.87 9.23 8.69
N LEU A 83 8.47 8.09 8.11
CA LEU A 83 9.33 6.91 7.99
C LEU A 83 10.53 7.17 7.06
N ASN A 84 10.35 7.90 5.95
CA ASN A 84 11.48 8.30 5.10
C ASN A 84 12.43 9.28 5.82
N ALA A 85 11.89 10.22 6.59
CA ALA A 85 12.72 11.11 7.42
C ALA A 85 13.53 10.33 8.47
N LEU A 86 12.91 9.32 9.10
CA LEU A 86 13.59 8.41 10.03
C LEU A 86 14.67 7.57 9.34
N GLN A 87 14.40 7.07 8.13
CA GLN A 87 15.39 6.32 7.35
C GLN A 87 16.63 7.18 7.07
N LEU A 88 16.42 8.43 6.67
CA LEU A 88 17.51 9.38 6.39
C LEU A 88 18.26 9.74 7.68
N SER A 89 17.56 10.01 8.78
CA SER A 89 18.21 10.38 10.04
C SER A 89 19.08 9.24 10.58
N LEU A 90 18.61 7.99 10.53
CA LEU A 90 19.40 6.81 10.91
C LEU A 90 20.66 6.66 10.05
N HIS A 91 20.54 6.91 8.74
CA HIS A 91 21.67 6.83 7.83
C HIS A 91 22.72 7.92 8.11
N VAL A 92 22.28 9.17 8.27
CA VAL A 92 23.16 10.30 8.62
C VAL A 92 23.83 10.06 9.97
N TYR A 93 23.10 9.57 10.96
CA TYR A 93 23.65 9.27 12.28
C TYR A 93 24.74 8.19 12.21
N SER A 94 24.51 7.12 11.45
CA SER A 94 25.52 6.08 11.22
C SER A 94 26.81 6.64 10.60
N VAL A 95 26.69 7.45 9.54
CA VAL A 95 27.85 8.09 8.89
C VAL A 95 28.56 9.05 9.84
N ALA A 96 27.82 9.84 10.62
CA ALA A 96 28.39 10.77 11.59
C ALA A 96 29.20 10.04 12.67
N LEU A 97 28.71 8.90 13.19
CA LEU A 97 29.45 8.09 14.15
C LEU A 97 30.77 7.56 13.57
N ILE A 98 30.75 7.07 12.33
CA ILE A 98 31.96 6.60 11.65
C ILE A 98 32.95 7.75 11.42
N ALA A 99 32.45 8.93 11.00
CA ALA A 99 33.28 10.11 10.80
C ALA A 99 33.95 10.57 12.10
N ILE A 100 33.21 10.59 13.22
CA ILE A 100 33.75 10.91 14.54
C ILE A 100 34.86 9.91 14.90
N MET A 101 34.63 8.61 14.71
CA MET A 101 35.65 7.60 14.96
C MET A 101 36.90 7.78 14.10
N ALA A 102 36.75 8.22 12.84
CA ALA A 102 37.87 8.42 11.92
C ALA A 102 38.76 9.61 12.29
N VAL A 103 38.21 10.67 12.90
CA VAL A 103 38.98 11.86 13.31
C VAL A 103 39.52 11.77 14.74
N THR A 104 39.01 10.84 15.55
CA THR A 104 39.42 10.69 16.95
C THR A 104 40.80 10.03 17.04
N LYS A 105 41.73 10.66 17.77
CA LYS A 105 43.10 10.15 17.93
C LYS A 105 43.12 8.93 18.86
N SER A 106 44.07 8.03 18.61
CA SER A 106 44.33 6.85 19.44
C SER A 106 44.56 7.26 20.90
N GLY A 107 43.80 6.67 21.82
CA GLY A 107 43.88 6.95 23.26
C GLY A 107 42.94 8.04 23.79
N MET A 108 42.22 8.77 22.93
CA MET A 108 41.20 9.75 23.38
C MET A 108 39.91 9.09 23.88
N ILE A 109 39.56 7.92 23.33
CA ILE A 109 38.38 7.15 23.72
C ILE A 109 38.80 5.74 24.13
N SER A 110 38.12 5.17 25.13
CA SER A 110 38.38 3.80 25.56
C SER A 110 37.98 2.81 24.47
N VAL A 111 38.64 1.64 24.44
CA VAL A 111 38.30 0.56 23.50
C VAL A 111 36.83 0.15 23.64
N ALA A 112 36.33 0.09 24.87
CA ALA A 112 34.92 -0.17 25.14
C ALA A 112 34.00 0.88 24.50
N ALA A 113 34.31 2.18 24.64
CA ALA A 113 33.53 3.26 24.03
C ALA A 113 33.61 3.27 22.50
N SER A 114 34.78 2.96 21.93
CA SER A 114 34.93 2.82 20.47
C SER A 114 34.07 1.66 19.93
N ASN A 115 34.06 0.53 20.63
CA ASN A 115 33.28 -0.64 20.21
C ASN A 115 31.77 -0.39 20.33
N THR A 116 31.31 0.34 21.35
CA THR A 116 29.88 0.70 21.45
C THR A 116 29.47 1.66 20.33
N LEU A 117 30.27 2.69 20.04
CA LEU A 117 30.01 3.61 18.93
C LEU A 117 29.95 2.88 17.58
N ALA A 118 30.88 1.95 17.34
CA ALA A 118 30.86 1.10 16.16
C ALA A 118 29.59 0.24 16.09
N GLY A 119 29.20 -0.38 17.21
CA GLY A 119 27.97 -1.16 17.32
C GLY A 119 26.72 -0.33 16.98
N PHE A 120 26.61 0.88 17.52
CA PHE A 120 25.51 1.80 17.21
C PHE A 120 25.52 2.23 15.74
N ALA A 121 26.69 2.53 15.17
CA ALA A 121 26.80 2.90 13.77
C ALA A 121 26.29 1.78 12.83
N ILE A 122 26.67 0.53 13.11
CA ILE A 122 26.22 -0.64 12.36
C ILE A 122 24.71 -0.83 12.55
N LEU A 123 24.21 -0.76 13.79
CA LEU A 123 22.79 -0.92 14.08
C LEU A 123 21.93 0.10 13.33
N CYS A 124 22.33 1.38 13.34
CA CYS A 124 21.62 2.43 12.61
C CYS A 124 21.65 2.21 11.09
N PHE A 125 22.77 1.75 10.54
CA PHE A 125 22.88 1.42 9.12
C PHE A 125 21.94 0.28 8.72
N VAL A 126 21.99 -0.83 9.46
CA VAL A 126 21.13 -2.00 9.23
C VAL A 126 19.66 -1.62 9.41
N GLY A 127 19.35 -0.86 10.47
CA GLY A 127 18.01 -0.33 10.72
C GLY A 127 17.48 0.52 9.57
N SER A 128 18.31 1.40 9.00
CA SER A 128 17.94 2.21 7.83
C SER A 128 17.63 1.35 6.59
N LYS A 129 18.41 0.28 6.35
CA LYS A 129 18.15 -0.65 5.23
C LYS A 129 16.88 -1.48 5.43
N LEU A 130 16.66 -1.99 6.64
CA LEU A 130 15.44 -2.73 6.98
C LEU A 130 14.20 -1.83 6.86
N LEU A 131 14.30 -0.59 7.34
CA LEU A 131 13.24 0.40 7.22
C LEU A 131 12.95 0.75 5.77
N SER A 132 13.98 0.92 4.93
CA SER A 132 13.82 1.15 3.49
C SER A 132 13.07 0.00 2.81
N HIS A 133 13.45 -1.25 3.10
CA HIS A 133 12.76 -2.42 2.58
C HIS A 133 11.30 -2.49 3.07
N PHE A 134 11.05 -2.19 4.35
CA PHE A 134 9.72 -2.12 4.93
C PHE A 134 8.86 -1.05 4.23
N ILE A 135 9.39 0.16 4.01
CA ILE A 135 8.70 1.25 3.31
C ILE A 135 8.32 0.79 1.90
N TYR A 136 9.25 0.20 1.17
CA TYR A 136 9.00 -0.27 -0.20
C TYR A 136 7.87 -1.31 -0.26
N LYS A 137 7.93 -2.34 0.60
CA LYS A 137 6.93 -3.43 0.62
C LYS A 137 5.54 -2.99 1.03
N ASN A 138 5.43 -1.98 1.90
CA ASN A 138 4.12 -1.52 2.41
C ASN A 138 3.50 -0.40 1.58
N PHE A 139 4.32 0.52 1.07
CA PHE A 139 3.83 1.75 0.44
C PHE A 139 3.92 1.75 -1.08
N HIS A 140 4.79 0.95 -1.71
CA HIS A 140 4.92 0.90 -3.17
C HIS A 140 4.26 -0.35 -3.74
N PHE A 141 4.88 -1.51 -3.53
CA PHE A 141 4.49 -2.73 -4.21
C PHE A 141 4.38 -3.90 -3.24
N HIS A 142 3.23 -4.54 -3.25
CA HIS A 142 3.00 -5.81 -2.56
C HIS A 142 2.41 -6.80 -3.56
N ASP A 143 3.22 -7.78 -3.96
CA ASP A 143 2.72 -8.83 -4.84
C ASP A 143 1.74 -9.73 -4.08
N TYR A 144 0.60 -10.00 -4.68
CA TYR A 144 -0.35 -10.98 -4.15
C TYR A 144 -0.35 -12.17 -5.10
N ASN A 145 0.34 -13.24 -4.72
CA ASN A 145 0.24 -14.48 -5.45
C ASN A 145 -1.05 -15.20 -5.06
N HIS A 146 -2.12 -14.95 -5.83
CA HIS A 146 -3.39 -15.64 -5.67
C HIS A 146 -3.41 -17.03 -6.32
N ALA A 147 -2.32 -17.47 -6.96
CA ALA A 147 -2.29 -18.69 -7.77
C ALA A 147 -1.97 -19.98 -6.99
N PHE A 148 -1.68 -19.90 -5.69
CA PHE A 148 -1.56 -21.08 -4.84
C PHE A 148 -2.77 -21.18 -3.91
N LYS A 149 -3.75 -21.98 -4.33
CA LYS A 149 -4.79 -22.54 -3.49
C LYS A 149 -5.15 -23.94 -3.97
#